data_AF-A0A968AQZ7-F1
#
_entry.id   AF-A0A968AQZ7-F1
#
_cell.length_a   1.000
_cell.length_b   1.000
_cell.length_c   1.000
_cell.angle_alpha   90.00
_cell.angle_beta   90.00
_cell.angle_gamma   90.00
#
_symmetry.space_group_name_H-M   'P 1'
#
loop_
_entity.id
_entity.type
_entity.pdbx_description
1 polymer ?
#
loop_
_entity_poly.entity_id
_entity_poly.type
_entity_poly.pdbx_seq_one_letter_code
_entity_poly.pdbx_strand_id
1 'polypeptide(L)' 'ILTAVHLFAQKLPTPLGLEDAWQIALKKNLSLKQVEKSIRQAEEEIKIQRTEFLPSIGGFASYRYQSEIPSLEIPGQGP' A
#
# COMPACT_ATOMS: atom_id res chain seq x y z
N ILE A 1 35.69 22.32 29.43
CA ILE A 1 35.17 20.95 29.20
C ILE A 1 34.12 20.52 30.27
N LEU A 2 33.89 21.28 31.36
CA LEU A 2 32.97 20.87 32.43
C LEU A 2 31.51 21.39 32.35
N THR A 3 31.13 22.20 31.37
CA THR A 3 29.79 22.80 31.31
C THR A 3 28.79 22.07 30.40
N ALA A 4 29.24 21.19 29.50
CA ALA A 4 28.36 20.57 28.51
C ALA A 4 27.53 19.38 29.02
N VAL A 5 27.94 18.73 30.13
CA VAL A 5 27.26 17.54 30.65
C VAL A 5 25.97 17.90 31.41
N HIS A 6 25.83 19.13 31.89
CA HIS A 6 24.65 19.55 32.67
C HIS A 6 23.38 19.74 31.83
N LEU A 7 23.49 19.92 30.50
CA LEU A 7 22.32 20.12 29.64
C LEU A 7 21.57 18.82 29.29
N PHE A 8 22.17 17.65 29.49
CA PHE A 8 21.55 16.36 29.15
C PHE A 8 20.73 15.73 30.29
N ALA A 9 20.68 16.34 31.48
CA ALA A 9 19.92 15.81 32.62
C ALA A 9 18.49 16.36 32.71
N GLN A 10 18.13 17.40 31.95
CA GLN A 10 16.81 18.01 32.02
C GLN A 10 15.92 17.49 30.90
N LYS A 11 15.26 16.35 31.16
CA LYS A 11 13.85 16.04 30.84
C LYS A 11 13.66 14.52 30.90
N LEU A 12 13.54 13.98 32.12
CA LEU A 12 12.72 12.79 32.28
C LEU A 12 11.32 13.18 31.80
N PRO A 13 10.70 12.45 30.86
CA PRO A 13 9.27 12.58 30.64
C PRO A 13 8.65 12.34 32.01
N THR A 14 7.83 13.29 32.48
CA THR A 14 6.87 13.06 33.56
C THR A 14 6.33 11.64 33.42
N PRO A 15 6.24 10.84 34.49
CA PRO A 15 5.65 9.51 34.40
C PRO A 15 4.25 9.73 33.82
N LEU A 16 4.13 9.42 32.53
CA LEU A 16 2.88 9.35 31.83
C LEU A 16 2.04 8.45 32.71
N GLY A 17 0.97 8.98 33.31
CA GLY A 17 0.21 8.24 34.31
C GLY A 17 -0.16 6.87 33.74
N LEU A 18 -0.34 5.85 34.59
CA LEU A 18 -0.67 4.50 34.14
C LEU A 18 -1.80 4.52 33.09
N GLU A 19 -2.77 5.41 33.30
CA GLU A 19 -3.88 5.69 32.39
C GLU A 19 -3.43 6.20 31.00
N ASP A 20 -2.52 7.18 30.96
CA ASP A 20 -2.01 7.73 29.71
C ASP A 20 -1.13 6.71 28.97
N ALA A 21 -0.33 5.92 29.70
CA ALA A 21 0.47 4.83 29.14
C ALA A 21 -0.45 3.73 28.56
N TRP A 22 -1.55 3.43 29.25
CA TRP A 22 -2.58 2.50 28.78
C TRP A 22 -3.27 3.02 27.51
N GLN A 23 -3.67 4.29 27.48
CA GLN A 23 -4.30 4.91 26.32
C GLN A 23 -3.34 4.95 25.12
N ILE A 24 -2.07 5.29 25.32
CA ILE A 24 -1.06 5.25 24.26
C ILE A 24 -0.82 3.81 23.81
N ALA A 25 -0.74 2.85 24.73
CA ALA A 25 -0.61 1.43 24.38
C ALA A 25 -1.79 0.99 23.53
N LEU A 26 -3.04 1.32 23.90
CA LEU A 26 -4.24 0.98 23.13
C LEU A 26 -4.23 1.63 21.73
N LYS A 27 -3.87 2.92 21.67
CA LYS A 27 -3.86 3.72 20.42
C LYS A 27 -2.70 3.37 19.48
N LYS A 28 -1.56 2.95 20.03
CA LYS A 28 -0.37 2.50 19.29
C LYS A 28 -0.26 0.98 19.19
N ASN A 29 -1.19 0.21 19.74
CA ASN A 29 -1.11 -1.25 19.70
C ASN A 29 -1.15 -1.69 18.23
N LEU A 30 0.02 -2.05 17.71
CA LEU A 30 0.18 -2.54 16.36
C LEU A 30 -0.69 -3.77 16.14
N SER A 31 -0.90 -4.58 17.18
CA SER A 31 -1.79 -5.75 17.14
C SER A 31 -3.25 -5.37 16.91
N LEU A 32 -3.76 -4.32 17.57
CA LEU A 32 -5.14 -3.83 17.33
C LEU A 32 -5.29 -3.32 15.91
N LYS A 33 -4.34 -2.52 15.42
CA LYS A 33 -4.33 -2.06 14.02
C LYS A 33 -4.22 -3.21 13.03
N GLN A 34 -3.49 -4.26 13.38
CA GLN A 34 -3.33 -5.43 12.54
C GLN A 34 -4.64 -6.22 12.46
N VAL A 35 -5.33 -6.41 13.58
CA VAL A 35 -6.68 -7.01 13.61
C VAL A 35 -7.68 -6.15 12.84
N GLU A 36 -7.67 -4.82 13.02
CA GLU A 36 -8.53 -3.90 12.27
C GLU A 36 -8.31 -3.98 10.76
N LYS A 37 -7.04 -4.10 10.33
CA LYS A 37 -6.68 -4.31 8.93
C LYS A 37 -7.15 -5.67 8.43
N SER A 38 -6.99 -6.73 9.22
CA SER A 38 -7.47 -8.07 8.86
C SER A 38 -8.99 -8.13 8.71
N ILE A 39 -9.74 -7.45 9.58
CA ILE A 39 -11.20 -7.31 9.43
C ILE A 39 -11.54 -6.60 8.13
N ARG A 40 -10.88 -5.47 7.85
CA ARG A 40 -11.10 -4.69 6.63
C ARG A 40 -10.76 -5.47 5.36
N GLN A 41 -9.69 -6.27 5.41
CA GLN A 41 -9.32 -7.19 4.33
C GLN A 41 -10.42 -8.23 4.08
N ALA A 42 -10.93 -8.87 5.13
CA ALA A 42 -12.01 -9.86 5.01
C ALA A 42 -13.30 -9.23 4.43
N GLU A 43 -13.63 -7.99 4.82
CA GLU A 43 -14.76 -7.25 4.26
C GLU A 43 -14.58 -6.93 2.77
N GLU A 44 -13.38 -6.51 2.36
CA GLU A 44 -13.04 -6.29 0.96
C GLU A 44 -13.08 -7.58 0.16
N GLU A 45 -12.63 -8.69 0.74
CA GLU A 45 -12.65 -10.02 0.11
C GLU A 45 -14.10 -10.47 -0.16
N ILE A 46 -15.01 -10.29 0.80
CA ILE A 46 -16.45 -10.52 0.60
C ILE A 46 -17.01 -9.63 -0.52
N LYS A 47 -16.57 -8.37 -0.59
CA LYS A 47 -17.01 -7.43 -1.63
C LYS A 47 -16.46 -7.80 -3.01
N ILE A 48 -15.22 -8.28 -3.10
CA ILE A 48 -14.61 -8.80 -4.33
C ILE A 48 -15.40 -10.01 -4.79
N GLN A 49 -15.63 -10.99 -3.91
CA GLN A 49 -16.42 -12.19 -4.21
C GLN A 49 -17.83 -11.82 -4.72
N ARG A 50 -18.48 -10.81 -4.12
CA ARG A 50 -19.75 -10.29 -4.64
C ARG A 50 -19.63 -9.62 -6.01
N THR A 51 -18.53 -8.93 -6.26
CA THR A 51 -18.25 -8.25 -7.54
C THR A 51 -17.88 -9.25 -8.64
N GLU A 52 -17.31 -10.41 -8.32
CA GLU A 52 -17.06 -11.50 -9.28
C GLU A 52 -18.35 -12.03 -9.91
N PHE A 53 -19.49 -11.96 -9.21
CA PHE A 53 -20.80 -12.33 -9.77
C PHE A 53 -21.43 -11.22 -10.64
N LEU A 54 -20.84 -10.03 -10.67
CA LEU A 54 -21.35 -8.91 -11.46
C LEU A 54 -20.61 -8.85 -12.80
N PRO A 55 -21.33 -8.68 -13.93
CA PRO A 55 -20.68 -8.45 -15.20
C PRO A 55 -19.88 -7.12 -15.14
N SER A 56 -18.60 -7.17 -15.49
CA SER A 56 -17.78 -5.97 -15.61
C SER A 56 -18.16 -5.22 -16.89
N ILE A 57 -18.59 -3.96 -16.74
CA ILE A 57 -18.89 -3.08 -17.86
C ILE A 57 -17.67 -2.20 -18.11
N GLY A 58 -17.02 -2.38 -19.26
CA GLY A 58 -15.88 -1.58 -19.70
C GLY A 58 -15.97 -1.29 -21.19
N GLY A 59 -15.60 -0.07 -21.59
CA GLY A 59 -15.51 0.35 -22.99
C GLY A 59 -14.05 0.51 -23.41
N PHE A 60 -13.69 -0.03 -24.57
CA PHE A 60 -12.37 0.14 -25.17
C PHE A 60 -12.50 0.63 -26.61
N ALA A 61 -11.75 1.68 -26.95
CA ALA A 61 -11.63 2.19 -28.31
C ALA A 61 -10.15 2.14 -28.70
N SER A 62 -9.83 1.42 -29.78
CA SER A 62 -8.46 1.31 -30.29
C SER A 62 -8.44 1.64 -31.77
N TYR A 63 -7.59 2.60 -32.15
CA TYR A 63 -7.30 2.92 -33.54
C TYR A 63 -5.84 2.56 -33.82
N ARG A 64 -5.61 1.66 -34.77
CA ARG A 64 -4.27 1.23 -35.19
C ARG A 64 -4.16 1.47 -36.69
N TYR A 65 -3.23 2.34 -37.09
CA TYR A 65 -2.90 2.57 -38.49
C TYR A 65 -1.52 1.95 -38.76
N GLN A 66 -1.47 0.99 -39.68
CA GLN A 66 -0.25 0.30 -40.10
C GLN A 66 -0.03 0.63 -41.58
N SER A 67 0.97 1.47 -41.89
CA SER A 67 1.25 1.90 -43.27
C SER A 67 2.22 1.00 -44.02
N GLU A 68 2.80 0.01 -43.36
CA GLU A 68 3.79 -0.87 -43.98
C GLU A 68 3.42 -2.32 -43.66
N ILE A 69 3.19 -3.09 -44.72
CA ILE A 69 3.21 -4.55 -44.66
C ILE A 69 4.68 -4.88 -44.36
N PRO A 70 5.00 -5.55 -43.25
CA PRO A 70 6.37 -5.99 -43.02
C PRO A 70 6.80 -6.78 -44.24
N SER A 71 7.82 -6.31 -44.95
CA SER A 71 8.39 -7.08 -46.03
C SER A 71 8.89 -8.38 -45.41
N LEU A 72 8.17 -9.47 -45.69
CA LEU A 72 8.68 -10.81 -45.45
C LEU A 72 9.80 -11.00 -46.46
N GLU A 73 10.99 -10.53 -46.12
CA GLU A 73 12.21 -10.95 -46.82
C GLU A 73 12.35 -12.45 -46.56
N ILE A 74 11.97 -13.26 -47.55
CA ILE A 74 12.27 -14.69 -47.55
C ILE A 74 13.78 -14.78 -47.83
N PRO A 75 14.60 -15.25 -46.86
CA PRO A 75 16.03 -15.33 -47.06
C PRO A 75 16.34 -16.31 -48.20
N GLY A 76 16.96 -15.82 -49.27
CA GLY A 76 17.49 -16.65 -50.36
C GLY A 76 16.94 -16.36 -51.76
N GLN A 77 16.03 -15.40 -51.96
CA GLN A 77 15.62 -14.99 -53.30
C GLN A 77 16.19 -13.61 -53.65
N GLY A 78 17.33 -13.63 -54.35
CA GLY A 78 17.81 -12.46 -55.10
C GLY A 78 16.95 -12.22 -56.35
N PRO A 79 17.14 -11.07 -57.05
CA PRO A 79 16.32 -10.68 -58.20
C PRO A 79 16.33 -11.70 -59.34
#